data_AF-A0A924LIN2-F1
#
_entry.id   AF-A0A924LIN2-F1
#
_cell.length_a   1.000
_cell.length_b   1.000
_cell.length_c   1.000
_cell.angle_alpha   90.00
_cell.angle_beta   90.00
_cell.angle_gamma   90.00
#
_symmetry.space_group_name_H-M   'P 1'
#
loop_
_entity.id
_entity.type
_entity.pdbx_description
1 polymer ?
#
loop_
_entity_poly.entity_id
_entity_poly.type
_entity_poly.pdbx_seq_one_letter_code
_entity_poly.pdbx_strand_id
1 'polypeptide(L)' 'MAWTAEHRWAPDRRGLRYPSDLTDAEWESGAPFIRGAKRGGRPRTANVREVMNAIVHVLSTGCQWQALPKDL' A
#
# COMPACT_ATOMS: atom_id res chain seq x y z
N MET A 1 21.92 12.29 -4.10
CA MET A 1 20.77 11.65 -4.79
C MET A 1 19.86 12.77 -5.28
N ALA A 2 19.75 12.97 -6.59
CA ALA A 2 18.92 14.04 -7.18
C ALA A 2 17.60 13.46 -7.70
N TRP A 3 16.49 14.14 -7.41
CA TRP A 3 15.16 13.76 -7.85
C TRP A 3 14.99 13.99 -9.36
N THR A 4 15.07 12.92 -10.17
CA THR A 4 14.92 12.99 -11.65
C THR A 4 13.46 13.06 -12.09
N ALA A 5 13.21 13.47 -13.34
CA ALA A 5 11.86 13.59 -13.92
C ALA A 5 11.07 12.27 -13.93
N GLU A 6 11.75 11.13 -13.99
CA GLU A 6 11.17 9.79 -13.92
C GLU A 6 10.45 9.54 -12.59
N HIS A 7 10.96 10.11 -11.48
CA HIS A 7 10.30 10.03 -10.16
C HIS A 7 9.02 10.88 -10.07
N ARG A 8 8.78 11.77 -11.04
CA ARG A 8 7.63 12.69 -11.06
C ARG A 8 6.39 12.07 -11.72
N TRP A 9 6.55 10.96 -12.45
CA TRP A 9 5.42 10.21 -12.97
C TRP A 9 4.71 9.54 -11.80
N ALA A 10 3.63 10.19 -11.34
CA ALA A 10 2.63 9.50 -10.55
C ALA A 10 1.99 8.45 -11.47
N PRO A 11 2.05 7.15 -11.12
CA PRO A 11 1.36 6.12 -11.90
C PRO A 11 -0.12 6.47 -12.00
N ASP A 12 -0.75 6.11 -13.13
CA ASP A 12 -2.20 6.30 -13.28
C ASP A 12 -2.91 5.53 -12.17
N ARG A 13 -3.66 6.26 -11.33
CA ARG A 13 -4.37 5.71 -10.17
C ARG A 13 -5.86 5.49 -10.45
N ARG A 14 -6.30 5.68 -11.69
CA ARG A 14 -7.68 5.36 -12.09
C ARG A 14 -7.96 3.87 -11.88
N GLY A 15 -9.10 3.56 -11.25
CA GLY A 15 -9.54 2.19 -10.98
C GLY A 15 -9.10 1.63 -9.63
N LEU A 16 -8.26 2.33 -8.86
CA LEU A 16 -7.98 1.98 -7.47
C LEU A 16 -9.14 2.36 -6.55
N ARG A 17 -9.30 1.61 -5.44
CA ARG A 17 -10.31 1.90 -4.42
C ARG A 17 -9.98 3.20 -3.69
N TYR A 18 -8.74 3.33 -3.23
CA TYR A 18 -8.21 4.56 -2.69
C TYR A 18 -7.05 5.09 -3.55
N PRO A 19 -6.92 6.43 -3.73
CA PRO A 19 -5.77 7.02 -4.42
C PRO A 19 -4.42 6.72 -3.75
N SER A 20 -4.42 6.24 -2.52
CA SER A 20 -3.24 5.81 -1.78
C SER A 20 -2.89 4.34 -1.95
N ASP A 21 -3.75 3.55 -2.59
CA ASP A 21 -3.51 2.12 -2.75
C ASP A 21 -2.36 1.84 -3.71
N LEU A 22 -1.71 0.70 -3.50
CA LEU A 22 -0.64 0.22 -4.37
C LEU A 22 -1.24 -0.37 -5.65
N THR A 23 -0.74 0.10 -6.79
CA THR A 23 -0.93 -0.55 -8.09
C THR A 23 -0.29 -1.95 -8.08
N ASP A 24 -0.69 -2.81 -9.02
CA ASP A 24 -0.13 -4.17 -9.12
C ASP A 24 1.39 -4.14 -9.33
N ALA A 25 1.89 -3.24 -10.19
CA ALA A 25 3.32 -3.10 -10.45
C ALA A 25 4.11 -2.61 -9.22
N GLU A 26 3.56 -1.66 -8.46
CA GLU A 26 4.16 -1.22 -7.19
C GLU A 26 4.18 -2.37 -6.16
N TRP A 27 3.07 -3.13 -6.08
CA TRP A 27 2.97 -4.29 -5.20
C TRP A 27 3.98 -5.38 -5.56
N GLU A 28 4.10 -5.75 -6.84
CA GLU A 28 5.06 -6.74 -7.31
C GLU A 28 6.51 -6.36 -6.99
N SER A 29 6.83 -5.08 -7.05
CA SER A 29 8.15 -4.57 -6.70
C SER A 29 8.43 -4.68 -5.20
N GLY A 30 7.43 -4.42 -4.34
CA GLY A 30 7.58 -4.37 -2.89
C GLY A 30 7.38 -5.72 -2.18
N ALA A 31 6.51 -6.58 -2.70
CA ALA A 31 6.11 -7.83 -2.06
C ALA A 31 7.28 -8.78 -1.71
N PRO A 32 8.33 -8.93 -2.55
CA PRO A 32 9.47 -9.80 -2.24
C PRO A 32 10.22 -9.44 -0.95
N PHE A 33 10.14 -8.18 -0.50
CA PHE A 33 10.79 -7.72 0.72
C PHE A 33 10.00 -8.06 1.99
N ILE A 34 8.73 -8.46 1.85
CA ILE A 34 7.88 -8.80 2.98
C ILE A 34 8.12 -10.25 3.35
N ARG A 35 8.64 -10.47 4.57
CA ARG A 35 8.90 -11.82 5.07
C ARG A 35 7.60 -12.63 5.16
N GLY A 36 7.67 -13.86 4.66
CA GLY A 36 6.62 -14.85 4.81
C GLY A 36 6.21 -15.09 6.28
N ALA A 37 5.06 -15.72 6.48
CA ALA A 37 4.61 -16.09 7.81
C ALA A 37 5.65 -17.03 8.47
N LYS A 38 6.03 -16.73 9.71
CA LYS A 38 6.96 -17.57 10.48
C LYS A 38 6.24 -18.82 10.99
N ARG A 39 6.97 -19.93 11.09
CA ARG A 39 6.49 -21.17 11.74
C ARG A 39 6.49 -21.02 13.25
N GLY A 40 5.53 -21.65 13.94
CA GLY A 40 5.52 -21.78 15.40
C GLY A 40 4.72 -20.73 16.18
N GLY A 41 3.85 -19.97 15.52
CA GLY A 41 2.94 -19.00 16.16
C GLY A 41 1.55 -19.00 15.51
N ARG A 42 0.69 -18.03 15.87
CA ARG A 42 -0.63 -17.86 15.24
C ARG A 42 -0.46 -17.70 13.73
N PRO A 43 -1.14 -18.51 12.89
CA PRO A 43 -1.08 -18.36 11.45
C PRO A 43 -1.46 -16.94 11.04
N ARG A 44 -0.68 -16.35 10.13
CA ARG A 44 -1.03 -15.06 9.53
C ARG A 44 -2.22 -15.29 8.59
N THR A 45 -3.38 -14.77 8.95
CA THR A 45 -4.61 -14.82 8.14
C THR A 45 -4.87 -13.52 7.39
N ALA A 46 -4.18 -12.44 7.75
CA ALA A 46 -4.35 -11.15 7.12
C ALA A 46 -3.82 -11.16 5.66
N ASN A 47 -4.57 -10.50 4.77
CA ASN A 47 -4.08 -10.18 3.44
C ASN A 47 -2.99 -9.10 3.56
N VAL A 48 -1.75 -9.48 3.25
CA VAL A 48 -0.57 -8.61 3.40
C VAL A 48 -0.68 -7.37 2.52
N ARG A 49 -1.29 -7.47 1.33
CA ARG A 49 -1.50 -6.33 0.44
C ARG A 49 -2.44 -5.31 1.06
N GLU A 50 -3.55 -5.76 1.62
CA GLU A 50 -4.50 -4.86 2.30
C GLU A 50 -3.87 -4.18 3.52
N VAL A 51 -3.02 -4.89 4.28
CA VAL A 51 -2.26 -4.29 5.38
C VAL A 51 -1.33 -3.19 4.87
N MET A 52 -0.65 -3.41 3.74
CA MET A 52 0.23 -2.41 3.15
C MET A 52 -0.55 -1.21 2.58
N ASN A 53 -1.67 -1.44 1.91
CA ASN A 53 -2.57 -0.38 1.46
C ASN A 53 -3.03 0.47 2.64
N ALA A 54 -3.42 -0.15 3.76
CA ALA A 54 -3.80 0.56 4.98
C ALA A 54 -2.66 1.42 5.56
N ILE A 55 -1.42 0.90 5.59
CA ILE A 55 -0.26 1.67 6.05
C ILE A 55 -0.01 2.87 5.13
N VAL A 56 0.01 2.68 3.82
CA VAL A 56 0.23 3.77 2.85
C VAL A 56 -0.89 4.79 2.91
N HIS A 57 -2.13 4.35 3.12
CA HIS A 57 -3.27 5.23 3.32
C HIS A 57 -3.08 6.15 4.53
N VAL A 58 -2.68 5.60 5.69
CA VAL A 58 -2.40 6.39 6.89
C VAL A 58 -1.25 7.35 6.65
N LEU A 59 -0.17 6.92 6.00
CA LEU A 59 1.00 7.76 5.71
C LEU A 59 0.67 8.88 4.71
N SER A 60 -0.21 8.63 3.74
CA SER A 60 -0.59 9.61 2.72
C SER A 60 -1.59 10.64 3.22
N THR A 61 -2.50 10.25 4.13
CA THR A 61 -3.62 11.09 4.55
C THR A 61 -3.43 11.66 5.95
N GLY A 62 -2.58 11.06 6.78
CA GLY A 62 -2.48 11.38 8.20
C GLY A 62 -3.70 10.96 9.03
N CYS A 63 -4.58 10.09 8.49
CA CYS A 63 -5.83 9.68 9.14
C CYS A 63 -6.79 10.86 9.39
N GLN A 64 -6.92 11.75 8.40
CA GLN A 64 -7.90 12.83 8.44
C GLN A 64 -9.32 12.26 8.49
N TRP A 65 -10.22 12.94 9.22
CA TRP A 65 -11.64 12.57 9.30
C TRP A 65 -12.32 12.41 7.93
N GLN A 66 -11.92 13.22 6.94
CA GLN A 66 -12.46 13.12 5.56
C GLN A 66 -11.94 11.91 4.79
N ALA A 67 -10.86 11.29 5.24
CA ALA A 67 -10.23 10.13 4.63
C ALA A 67 -10.70 8.80 5.28
N LEU A 68 -11.69 8.84 6.18
CA LEU A 68 -12.27 7.62 6.75
C LEU A 68 -12.67 6.64 5.63
N PRO A 69 -12.38 5.33 5.80
CA PRO A 69 -12.70 4.35 4.79
C PRO A 69 -14.19 4.33 4.49
N LYS A 70 -14.53 4.34 3.20
CA LYS A 70 -15.91 4.44 2.72
C LYS A 70 -16.59 3.07 2.58
N ASP A 71 -15.86 1.99 2.87
CA ASP A 71 -16.23 0.61 2.56
C ASP A 71 -16.06 -0.36 3.75
N LEU A 72 -15.84 0.17 4.96
CA LEU A 72 -15.83 -0.59 6.22
C LEU A 72 -17.24 -0.75 6.81
#